data_AF-A0A8B8C7V8-F1
#
_entry.id   AF-A0A8B8C7V8-F1
#
_cell.length_a   1.000
_cell.length_b   1.000
_cell.length_c   1.000
_cell.angle_alpha   90.00
_cell.angle_beta   90.00
_cell.angle_gamma   90.00
#
_symmetry.space_group_name_H-M   'P 1'
#
loop_
_entity.id
_entity.type
_entity.pdbx_description
1 polymer ?
#
loop_
_entity_poly.entity_id
_entity_poly.type
_entity_poly.pdbx_seq_one_letter_code
_entity_poly.pdbx_strand_id
1 'polypeptide(L)'
;MKIIDIAISMVGIIATLAYDDLSHNKDASQSHTFLGPEYGAANAVDGNTATCMRTKDIGPNSQDKTVWWKVDLGGVYNIYSVNILFKNYNGYESRQRGRFAGFSLYISYTGGRDNYSLCYKDGPDLPPLNFSAECTSSGRYVIFYNERLDGVTYPAGYEVVTLIYTELCEVTVKGCSKPGVYGISCDISCPNNCRYKTCHIKNGTCFACVAGYMGTFCKTG
;
A
#
# COMPACT_ATOMS: atom_id res chain seq x y z
N MET A 1 56.98 31.83 -2.46
CA MET A 1 56.28 30.58 -2.82
C MET A 1 54.97 30.58 -2.05
N LYS A 2 53.84 30.91 -2.72
CA LYS A 2 52.51 31.00 -2.07
C LYS A 2 51.96 29.59 -1.92
N ILE A 3 51.77 29.15 -0.68
CA ILE A 3 51.01 27.93 -0.37
C ILE A 3 49.54 28.31 -0.52
N ILE A 4 48.85 27.67 -1.46
CA ILE A 4 47.40 27.81 -1.65
C ILE A 4 46.77 26.68 -0.84
N ASP A 5 46.14 27.01 0.28
CA ASP A 5 45.33 26.07 1.04
C ASP A 5 44.02 25.83 0.29
N ILE A 6 43.88 24.65 -0.30
CA ILE A 6 42.65 24.19 -0.94
C ILE A 6 41.72 23.70 0.17
N ALA A 7 40.76 24.54 0.56
CA ALA A 7 39.67 24.13 1.44
C ALA A 7 38.66 23.26 0.65
N ILE A 8 38.73 21.95 0.83
CA ILE A 8 37.72 21.01 0.31
C ILE A 8 36.52 21.06 1.25
N SER A 9 35.45 21.75 0.82
CA SER A 9 34.15 21.69 1.48
C SER A 9 33.47 20.37 1.13
N MET A 10 33.47 19.40 2.05
CA MET A 10 32.57 18.25 1.95
C MET A 10 31.17 18.70 2.35
N VAL A 11 30.34 19.01 1.36
CA VAL A 11 28.88 19.07 1.54
C VAL A 11 28.44 17.65 1.87
N GLY A 12 28.25 17.37 3.15
CA GLY A 12 27.69 16.10 3.61
C GLY A 12 26.30 15.93 3.01
N ILE A 13 26.13 14.95 2.14
CA ILE A 13 24.82 14.47 1.70
C ILE A 13 24.17 13.86 2.94
N ILE A 14 23.21 14.55 3.54
CA ILE A 14 22.30 13.93 4.51
C ILE A 14 21.43 12.99 3.69
N ALA A 15 21.88 11.75 3.52
CA ALA A 15 21.04 10.69 2.99
C ALA A 15 19.93 10.47 4.03
N THR A 16 18.75 10.96 3.74
CA THR A 16 17.56 10.64 4.53
C THR A 16 17.32 9.15 4.38
N LEU A 17 17.63 8.38 5.42
CA LEU A 17 17.33 6.96 5.50
C LEU A 17 15.81 6.81 5.55
N ALA A 18 15.21 6.50 4.41
CA ALA A 18 13.78 6.28 4.27
C ALA A 18 13.54 5.17 3.25
N TYR A 19 12.48 4.41 3.47
CA TYR A 19 12.00 3.42 2.52
C TYR A 19 11.60 4.06 1.18
N ASP A 20 11.83 3.34 0.10
CA ASP A 20 11.46 3.73 -1.25
C ASP A 20 9.95 3.70 -1.45
N ASP A 21 9.44 4.49 -2.39
CA ASP A 21 8.10 4.30 -2.93
C ASP A 21 8.13 3.21 -4.01
N LEU A 22 7.55 2.05 -3.68
CA LEU A 22 7.51 0.88 -4.55
C LEU A 22 6.39 0.94 -5.58
N SER A 23 5.36 1.76 -5.36
CA SER A 23 4.16 1.83 -6.21
C SER A 23 4.25 2.88 -7.30
N HIS A 24 5.17 3.85 -7.19
CA HIS A 24 5.29 4.94 -8.16
C HIS A 24 5.42 4.44 -9.62
N ASN A 25 4.51 4.90 -10.48
CA ASN A 25 4.38 4.56 -11.90
C ASN A 25 4.32 3.05 -12.18
N LYS A 26 3.76 2.27 -11.24
CA LYS A 26 3.51 0.84 -11.42
C LYS A 26 2.15 0.58 -12.06
N ASP A 27 2.01 -0.62 -12.64
CA ASP A 27 0.78 -1.06 -13.27
C ASP A 27 -0.33 -1.20 -12.22
N ALA A 28 -1.40 -0.43 -12.39
CA ALA A 28 -2.56 -0.46 -11.52
C ALA A 28 -3.85 -0.81 -12.28
N SER A 29 -4.76 -1.48 -11.58
CA SER A 29 -6.05 -1.92 -12.09
C SER A 29 -7.14 -1.75 -11.03
N GLN A 30 -8.40 -1.71 -11.46
CA GLN A 30 -9.54 -1.61 -10.55
C GLN A 30 -10.75 -2.39 -11.11
N SER A 31 -11.65 -2.76 -10.21
CA SER A 31 -12.90 -3.48 -10.51
C SER A 31 -13.73 -2.86 -11.63
N HIS A 32 -14.23 -1.64 -11.42
CA HIS A 32 -15.10 -0.93 -12.35
C HIS A 32 -14.71 0.55 -12.37
N THR A 33 -14.32 1.08 -13.52
CA THR A 33 -13.95 2.50 -13.66
C THR A 33 -15.19 3.37 -13.87
N PHE A 34 -15.26 4.50 -13.16
CA PHE A 34 -16.28 5.52 -13.43
C PHE A 34 -16.15 6.06 -14.86
N LEU A 35 -17.24 6.54 -15.44
CA LEU A 35 -17.25 7.00 -16.83
C LEU A 35 -16.32 8.21 -17.03
N GLY A 36 -15.44 8.12 -18.03
CA GLY A 36 -14.50 9.19 -18.41
C GLY A 36 -13.05 8.73 -18.38
N PRO A 37 -12.15 9.37 -19.15
CA PRO A 37 -10.75 8.98 -19.23
C PRO A 37 -9.94 9.35 -17.97
N GLU A 38 -10.46 10.25 -17.14
CA GLU A 38 -9.78 10.86 -15.99
C GLU A 38 -9.74 9.99 -14.73
N TYR A 39 -10.34 8.80 -14.74
CA TYR A 39 -10.57 7.98 -13.54
C TYR A 39 -9.80 6.65 -13.51
N GLY A 40 -8.78 6.54 -14.36
CA GLY A 40 -7.95 5.35 -14.49
C GLY A 40 -7.26 4.96 -13.18
N ALA A 41 -7.09 3.65 -12.97
CA ALA A 41 -6.47 3.11 -11.76
C ALA A 41 -5.03 3.60 -11.53
N ALA A 42 -4.30 3.91 -12.61
CA ALA A 42 -2.92 4.41 -12.57
C ALA A 42 -2.79 5.78 -11.91
N ASN A 43 -3.86 6.58 -11.87
CA ASN A 43 -3.85 7.89 -11.21
C ASN A 43 -3.58 7.81 -9.71
N ALA A 44 -3.79 6.64 -9.08
CA ALA A 44 -3.51 6.47 -7.67
C ALA A 44 -2.02 6.24 -7.39
N VAL A 45 -1.17 6.12 -8.42
CA VAL A 45 0.27 5.81 -8.26
C VAL A 45 1.14 6.63 -9.21
N ASP A 46 0.61 7.72 -9.76
CA ASP A 46 1.32 8.58 -10.72
C ASP A 46 2.19 9.64 -10.02
N GLY A 47 2.13 9.74 -8.68
CA GLY A 47 2.84 10.75 -7.89
C GLY A 47 2.18 12.14 -7.93
N ASN A 48 0.99 12.26 -8.49
CA ASN A 48 0.24 13.50 -8.59
C ASN A 48 -1.02 13.44 -7.70
N THR A 49 -0.91 14.01 -6.50
CA THR A 49 -2.02 14.03 -5.53
C THR A 49 -3.29 14.77 -5.98
N ALA A 50 -3.25 15.48 -7.12
CA ALA A 50 -4.42 16.16 -7.69
C ALA A 50 -5.29 15.24 -8.55
N THR A 51 -4.71 14.22 -9.17
CA THR A 51 -5.43 13.17 -9.91
C THR A 51 -5.88 12.08 -8.94
N CYS A 52 -6.98 11.41 -9.27
CA CYS A 52 -7.46 10.30 -8.46
C CYS A 52 -8.03 9.23 -9.38
N MET A 53 -7.87 7.97 -9.02
CA MET A 53 -8.71 6.93 -9.58
C MET A 53 -10.14 7.12 -9.07
N ARG A 54 -11.13 6.59 -9.80
CA ARG A 54 -12.51 6.52 -9.30
C ARG A 54 -13.20 5.26 -9.78
N THR A 55 -13.77 4.52 -8.84
CA THR A 55 -14.61 3.37 -9.17
C THR A 55 -16.04 3.78 -9.51
N LYS A 56 -16.82 2.88 -10.11
CA LYS A 56 -18.30 2.99 -10.07
C LYS A 56 -18.82 2.96 -8.63
N ASP A 57 -20.08 3.35 -8.46
CA ASP A 57 -20.76 3.41 -7.18
C ASP A 57 -20.91 2.03 -6.54
N ILE A 58 -20.84 1.96 -5.22
CA ILE A 58 -21.12 0.76 -4.42
C ILE A 58 -22.26 1.00 -3.43
N GLY A 59 -22.87 -0.10 -2.98
CA GLY A 59 -23.76 -0.11 -1.82
C GLY A 59 -25.20 -0.49 -2.12
N PRO A 60 -26.13 -0.20 -1.19
CA PRO A 60 -27.51 -0.71 -1.24
C PRO A 60 -28.22 -0.40 -2.56
N ASN A 61 -27.96 0.80 -3.12
CA ASN A 61 -28.57 1.27 -4.36
C ASN A 61 -27.73 1.00 -5.62
N SER A 62 -26.60 0.28 -5.49
CA SER A 62 -25.73 -0.12 -6.61
C SER A 62 -25.87 -1.62 -6.90
N GLN A 63 -25.56 -1.99 -8.14
CA GLN A 63 -25.35 -3.39 -8.53
C GLN A 63 -24.14 -3.99 -7.79
N ASP A 64 -23.13 -3.17 -7.52
CA ASP A 64 -21.89 -3.61 -6.88
C ASP A 64 -21.93 -3.35 -5.37
N LYS A 65 -21.65 -4.39 -4.59
CA LYS A 65 -21.54 -4.29 -3.12
C LYS A 65 -20.09 -4.17 -2.65
N THR A 66 -19.15 -4.35 -3.56
CA THR A 66 -17.71 -4.33 -3.27
C THR A 66 -16.97 -3.80 -4.49
N VAL A 67 -15.99 -2.93 -4.26
CA VAL A 67 -15.01 -2.52 -5.26
C VAL A 67 -13.61 -2.79 -4.77
N TRP A 68 -12.70 -2.92 -5.72
CA TRP A 68 -11.28 -3.06 -5.45
C TRP A 68 -10.43 -2.22 -6.38
N TRP A 69 -9.24 -1.89 -5.88
CA TRP A 69 -8.11 -1.34 -6.61
C TRP A 69 -6.85 -2.13 -6.26
N LYS A 70 -5.95 -2.30 -7.23
CA LYS A 70 -4.75 -3.11 -7.07
C LYS A 70 -3.59 -2.51 -7.86
N VAL A 71 -2.41 -2.48 -7.24
CA VAL A 71 -1.13 -2.21 -7.91
C VAL A 71 -0.28 -3.48 -7.97
N ASP A 72 0.35 -3.71 -9.12
CA ASP A 72 1.41 -4.71 -9.33
C ASP A 72 2.77 -4.01 -9.19
N LEU A 73 3.52 -4.30 -8.13
CA LEU A 73 4.82 -3.68 -7.87
C LEU A 73 5.90 -4.11 -8.90
N GLY A 74 5.62 -5.12 -9.73
CA GLY A 74 6.53 -5.67 -10.74
C GLY A 74 7.46 -6.76 -10.21
N GLY A 75 7.44 -7.03 -8.91
CA GLY A 75 8.27 -8.01 -8.22
C GLY A 75 7.80 -8.23 -6.79
N VAL A 76 8.36 -9.22 -6.10
CA VAL A 76 8.07 -9.44 -4.69
C VAL A 76 9.01 -8.57 -3.86
N TYR A 77 8.44 -7.71 -3.02
CA TYR A 77 9.18 -6.79 -2.17
C TYR A 77 8.85 -7.00 -0.69
N ASN A 78 9.78 -6.64 0.17
CA ASN A 78 9.51 -6.48 1.60
C ASN A 78 8.84 -5.11 1.77
N ILE A 79 7.60 -5.11 2.25
CA ILE A 79 6.78 -3.90 2.43
C ILE A 79 6.88 -3.47 3.90
N TYR A 80 6.92 -2.16 4.12
CA TYR A 80 6.90 -1.53 5.42
C TYR A 80 5.52 -0.97 5.75
N SER A 81 4.99 -0.13 4.88
CA SER A 81 3.70 0.53 5.09
C SER A 81 3.00 0.80 3.77
N VAL A 82 1.69 1.00 3.87
CA VAL A 82 0.85 1.49 2.79
C VAL A 82 0.23 2.80 3.27
N ASN A 83 0.45 3.86 2.49
CA ASN A 83 -0.11 5.18 2.74
C ASN A 83 -1.12 5.49 1.65
N ILE A 84 -2.24 6.11 2.02
CA ILE A 84 -3.34 6.40 1.11
C ILE A 84 -3.79 7.83 1.33
N LEU A 85 -3.76 8.61 0.26
CA LEU A 85 -4.45 9.87 0.17
C LEU A 85 -5.80 9.64 -0.51
N PHE A 86 -6.86 9.74 0.26
CA PHE A 86 -8.23 9.68 -0.22
C PHE A 86 -8.68 11.03 -0.78
N LYS A 87 -9.66 11.02 -1.70
CA LYS A 87 -10.24 12.27 -2.19
C LYS A 87 -10.88 13.06 -1.05
N ASN A 88 -10.51 14.33 -0.94
CA ASN A 88 -11.21 15.29 -0.08
C ASN A 88 -12.05 16.27 -0.91
N TYR A 89 -13.25 16.59 -0.41
CA TYR A 89 -14.08 17.69 -0.89
C TYR A 89 -14.25 18.68 0.26
N ASN A 90 -13.79 19.92 0.07
CA ASN A 90 -13.82 20.96 1.10
C ASN A 90 -15.24 21.14 1.67
N GLY A 91 -15.37 21.06 2.99
CA GLY A 91 -16.64 21.15 3.71
C GLY A 91 -17.45 19.85 3.78
N TYR A 92 -16.95 18.76 3.20
CA TYR A 92 -17.57 17.43 3.24
C TYR A 92 -16.62 16.36 3.79
N GLU A 93 -15.64 16.75 4.61
CA GLU A 93 -14.59 15.88 5.13
C GLU A 93 -15.18 14.66 5.86
N SER A 94 -16.16 14.87 6.74
CA SER A 94 -16.80 13.79 7.52
C SER A 94 -17.49 12.77 6.59
N ARG A 95 -18.24 13.26 5.60
CA ARG A 95 -18.87 12.43 4.57
C ARG A 95 -17.82 11.62 3.80
N GLN A 96 -16.73 12.26 3.37
CA GLN A 96 -15.67 11.57 2.63
C GLN A 96 -15.06 10.45 3.46
N ARG A 97 -14.75 10.68 4.74
CA ARG A 97 -14.25 9.63 5.64
C ARG A 97 -15.27 8.48 5.74
N GLY A 98 -16.56 8.79 5.82
CA GLY A 98 -17.66 7.82 5.79
C GLY A 98 -17.75 6.97 4.51
N ARG A 99 -17.33 7.48 3.35
CA ARG A 99 -17.28 6.71 2.09
C ARG A 99 -16.17 5.67 2.09
N PHE A 100 -15.06 5.96 2.76
CA PHE A 100 -13.90 5.08 2.85
C PHE A 100 -13.93 4.15 4.05
N ALA A 101 -14.81 4.38 5.01
CA ALA A 101 -14.87 3.61 6.23
C ALA A 101 -15.15 2.11 5.97
N GLY A 102 -14.52 1.25 6.77
CA GLY A 102 -14.60 -0.21 6.69
C GLY A 102 -13.72 -0.84 5.60
N PHE A 103 -12.85 -0.06 4.94
CA PHE A 103 -11.95 -0.56 3.91
C PHE A 103 -10.96 -1.59 4.44
N SER A 104 -10.33 -2.33 3.52
CA SER A 104 -9.27 -3.28 3.86
C SER A 104 -8.13 -3.24 2.87
N LEU A 105 -6.93 -3.56 3.36
CA LEU A 105 -5.71 -3.69 2.59
C LEU A 105 -5.21 -5.12 2.66
N TYR A 106 -4.86 -5.68 1.50
CA TYR A 106 -4.28 -7.00 1.37
C TYR A 106 -2.97 -6.93 0.61
N ILE A 107 -2.08 -7.86 0.93
CA ILE A 107 -0.85 -8.13 0.20
C ILE A 107 -0.94 -9.52 -0.42
N SER A 108 -0.47 -9.69 -1.65
CA SER A 108 -0.48 -10.97 -2.35
C SER A 108 0.77 -11.18 -3.18
N TYR A 109 1.21 -12.44 -3.35
CA TYR A 109 2.31 -12.81 -4.23
C TYR A 109 1.86 -12.99 -5.68
N THR A 110 0.66 -13.52 -5.90
CA THR A 110 0.15 -13.89 -7.24
C THR A 110 -0.93 -12.93 -7.76
N GLY A 111 -1.54 -12.15 -6.87
CA GLY A 111 -2.67 -11.28 -7.20
C GLY A 111 -4.02 -12.01 -7.19
N GLY A 112 -4.02 -13.33 -6.98
CA GLY A 112 -5.21 -14.18 -6.78
C GLY A 112 -5.69 -14.16 -5.33
N ARG A 113 -7.02 -14.22 -5.15
CA ARG A 113 -7.69 -14.10 -3.83
C ARG A 113 -7.32 -15.23 -2.86
N ASP A 114 -6.92 -16.39 -3.38
CA ASP A 114 -6.42 -17.55 -2.63
C ASP A 114 -5.13 -17.26 -1.85
N ASN A 115 -4.41 -16.21 -2.20
CA ASN A 115 -3.14 -15.82 -1.58
C ASN A 115 -3.18 -14.42 -0.95
N TYR A 116 -4.36 -13.91 -0.59
CA TYR A 116 -4.47 -12.60 0.05
C TYR A 116 -4.14 -12.71 1.54
N SER A 117 -3.11 -11.98 1.95
CA SER A 117 -2.78 -11.76 3.36
C SER A 117 -3.33 -10.41 3.78
N LEU A 118 -4.22 -10.38 4.77
CA LEU A 118 -4.76 -9.14 5.31
C LEU A 118 -3.62 -8.33 5.96
N CYS A 119 -3.36 -7.13 5.44
CA CYS A 119 -2.51 -6.15 6.11
C CYS A 119 -3.33 -5.37 7.15
N TYR A 120 -4.46 -4.80 6.72
CA TYR A 120 -5.22 -3.85 7.52
C TYR A 120 -6.71 -3.99 7.25
N LYS A 121 -7.52 -3.86 8.30
CA LYS A 121 -8.97 -3.70 8.22
C LYS A 121 -9.34 -2.48 9.04
N ASP A 122 -10.02 -1.54 8.41
CA ASP A 122 -10.49 -0.33 9.07
C ASP A 122 -11.54 -0.65 10.15
N GLY A 123 -11.45 0.10 11.24
CA GLY A 123 -12.26 -0.09 12.43
C GLY A 123 -13.64 0.57 12.34
N PRO A 124 -14.40 0.59 13.45
CA PRO A 124 -15.70 1.24 13.49
C PRO A 124 -15.62 2.77 13.38
N ASP A 125 -14.48 3.36 13.74
CA ASP A 125 -14.24 4.80 13.63
C ASP A 125 -13.96 5.20 12.19
N LEU A 126 -14.32 6.44 11.82
CA LEU A 126 -14.08 6.93 10.47
C LEU A 126 -12.57 7.10 10.21
N PRO A 127 -12.03 6.58 9.09
CA PRO A 127 -10.60 6.71 8.79
C PRO A 127 -10.23 8.16 8.47
N PRO A 128 -8.97 8.59 8.68
CA PRO A 128 -8.49 9.88 8.17
C PRO A 128 -8.41 9.85 6.63
N LEU A 129 -8.53 11.02 5.99
CA LEU A 129 -8.39 11.13 4.53
C LEU A 129 -6.94 11.06 4.05
N ASN A 130 -5.98 11.23 4.96
CA ASN A 130 -4.58 10.90 4.76
C ASN A 130 -4.24 9.78 5.76
N PHE A 131 -4.18 8.56 5.26
CA PHE A 131 -4.10 7.34 6.05
C PHE A 131 -2.73 6.68 5.87
N SER A 132 -2.24 6.06 6.95
CA SER A 132 -1.04 5.22 6.93
C SER A 132 -1.24 4.01 7.82
N ALA A 133 -0.89 2.82 7.32
CA ALA A 133 -0.81 1.61 8.11
C ALA A 133 0.51 0.89 7.85
N GLU A 134 1.11 0.36 8.92
CA GLU A 134 2.22 -0.58 8.79
C GLU A 134 1.72 -1.90 8.19
N CYS A 135 2.42 -2.35 7.15
CA CYS A 135 2.18 -3.59 6.44
C CYS A 135 3.50 -4.34 6.32
N THR A 136 4.06 -4.83 7.43
CA THR A 136 5.42 -5.44 7.48
C THR A 136 5.49 -6.88 6.93
N SER A 137 4.80 -7.12 5.82
CA SER A 137 4.75 -8.38 5.08
C SER A 137 5.51 -8.25 3.74
N SER A 138 5.62 -9.34 2.98
CA SER A 138 6.16 -9.32 1.63
C SER A 138 5.14 -9.77 0.58
N GLY A 139 5.19 -9.16 -0.59
CA GLY A 139 4.33 -9.52 -1.71
C GLY A 139 4.62 -8.69 -2.95
N ARG A 140 3.89 -9.00 -4.03
CA ARG A 140 3.97 -8.31 -5.32
C ARG A 140 2.79 -7.38 -5.56
N TYR A 141 1.64 -7.68 -4.98
CA TYR A 141 0.42 -6.91 -5.17
C TYR A 141 -0.02 -6.31 -3.85
N VAL A 142 -0.43 -5.04 -3.89
CA VAL A 142 -1.18 -4.39 -2.82
C VAL A 142 -2.60 -4.14 -3.33
N ILE A 143 -3.59 -4.56 -2.56
CA ILE A 143 -5.01 -4.52 -2.94
C ILE A 143 -5.79 -3.74 -1.90
N PHE A 144 -6.52 -2.72 -2.34
CA PHE A 144 -7.51 -2.00 -1.58
C PHE A 144 -8.91 -2.57 -1.86
N TYR A 145 -9.70 -2.77 -0.83
CA TYR A 145 -11.11 -3.15 -0.91
C TYR A 145 -11.99 -2.20 -0.11
N ASN A 146 -13.14 -1.84 -0.68
CA ASN A 146 -14.22 -1.16 0.03
C ASN A 146 -15.55 -1.84 -0.27
N GLU A 147 -16.40 -1.98 0.73
CA GLU A 147 -17.61 -2.80 0.66
C GLU A 147 -18.79 -2.19 1.42
N ARG A 148 -19.98 -2.42 0.89
CA ARG A 148 -21.28 -1.98 1.40
C ARG A 148 -22.29 -3.09 1.08
N LEU A 149 -22.35 -4.08 1.97
CA LEU A 149 -23.10 -5.32 1.85
C LEU A 149 -24.55 -5.14 2.33
N ASP A 150 -25.47 -5.83 1.68
CA ASP A 150 -26.89 -5.81 2.06
C ASP A 150 -27.11 -6.52 3.39
N GLY A 151 -28.01 -5.99 4.22
CA GLY A 151 -28.35 -6.58 5.53
C GLY A 151 -27.32 -6.34 6.64
N VAL A 152 -26.20 -5.66 6.35
CA VAL A 152 -25.21 -5.28 7.38
C VAL A 152 -25.58 -3.97 8.03
N THR A 153 -25.56 -3.93 9.37
CA THR A 153 -25.67 -2.69 10.14
C THR A 153 -24.30 -2.04 10.24
N TYR A 154 -24.13 -0.91 9.56
CA TYR A 154 -22.88 -0.15 9.58
C TYR A 154 -22.81 0.84 10.74
N PRO A 155 -21.60 1.13 11.28
CA PRO A 155 -21.41 2.17 12.30
C PRO A 155 -21.90 3.55 11.86
N ALA A 156 -22.20 4.41 12.84
CA ALA A 156 -22.61 5.78 12.58
C ALA A 156 -21.55 6.55 11.77
N GLY A 157 -22.00 7.32 10.77
CA GLY A 157 -21.12 8.09 9.90
C GLY A 157 -20.61 7.33 8.67
N TYR A 158 -20.77 6.00 8.60
CA TYR A 158 -20.54 5.27 7.36
C TYR A 158 -21.55 5.74 6.31
N GLU A 159 -21.07 6.07 5.14
CA GLU A 159 -21.95 6.41 4.02
C GLU A 159 -22.55 5.12 3.46
N VAL A 160 -23.88 5.01 3.50
CA VAL A 160 -24.64 3.85 3.00
C VAL A 160 -25.85 4.22 2.12
N VAL A 161 -26.22 5.50 2.07
CA VAL A 161 -27.44 5.97 1.38
C VAL A 161 -27.14 6.68 0.06
N THR A 162 -26.06 7.46 0.02
CA THR A 162 -25.66 8.23 -1.17
C THR A 162 -24.93 7.36 -2.20
N LEU A 163 -24.64 7.89 -3.39
CA LEU A 163 -23.75 7.22 -4.35
C LEU A 163 -22.31 7.21 -3.81
N ILE A 164 -21.79 6.01 -3.51
CA ILE A 164 -20.48 5.82 -2.88
C ILE A 164 -19.47 5.41 -3.94
N TYR A 165 -18.63 6.35 -4.35
CA TYR A 165 -17.49 6.11 -5.22
C TYR A 165 -16.26 5.96 -4.33
N THR A 166 -15.40 5.00 -4.68
CA THR A 166 -14.06 4.93 -4.10
C THR A 166 -13.12 5.75 -4.96
N GLU A 167 -12.44 6.71 -4.33
CA GLU A 167 -11.52 7.64 -4.96
C GLU A 167 -10.21 7.70 -4.17
N LEU A 168 -9.16 7.07 -4.72
CA LEU A 168 -7.80 7.11 -4.19
C LEU A 168 -6.99 8.09 -5.04
N CYS A 169 -6.45 9.13 -4.42
CA CYS A 169 -5.67 10.15 -5.11
C CYS A 169 -4.18 9.82 -5.12
N GLU A 170 -3.68 9.16 -4.08
CA GLU A 170 -2.33 8.61 -4.10
C GLU A 170 -2.27 7.40 -3.17
N VAL A 171 -1.59 6.35 -3.59
CA VAL A 171 -1.29 5.15 -2.82
C VAL A 171 0.21 4.94 -2.90
N THR A 172 0.88 5.14 -1.77
CA THR A 172 2.33 5.02 -1.63
C THR A 172 2.66 3.77 -0.84
N VAL A 173 3.25 2.77 -1.49
CA VAL A 173 3.70 1.53 -0.87
C VAL A 173 5.17 1.70 -0.48
N LYS A 174 5.45 1.86 0.81
CA LYS A 174 6.82 2.02 1.30
C LYS A 174 7.48 0.67 1.56
N GLY A 175 8.70 0.50 1.09
CA GLY A 175 9.51 -0.69 1.37
C GLY A 175 10.93 -0.59 0.81
N CYS A 176 11.58 -1.73 0.58
CA CYS A 176 12.91 -1.77 -0.03
C CYS A 176 12.80 -2.04 -1.53
N SER A 177 13.27 -1.11 -2.37
CA SER A 177 13.27 -1.29 -3.84
C SER A 177 14.24 -2.38 -4.30
N LYS A 178 15.31 -2.61 -3.53
CA LYS A 178 16.18 -3.78 -3.71
C LYS A 178 15.48 -5.01 -3.13
N PRO A 179 15.31 -6.10 -3.89
CA PRO A 179 14.71 -7.32 -3.37
C PRO A 179 15.64 -8.03 -2.39
N GLY A 180 15.06 -8.75 -1.43
CA GLY A 180 15.78 -9.62 -0.50
C GLY A 180 16.66 -8.91 0.52
N VAL A 181 16.35 -7.66 0.84
CA VAL A 181 16.99 -6.87 1.89
C VAL A 181 15.98 -6.32 2.89
N TYR A 182 16.46 -5.95 4.06
CA TYR A 182 15.69 -5.37 5.15
C TYR A 182 16.53 -4.32 5.89
N GLY A 183 15.93 -3.70 6.91
CA GLY A 183 16.50 -2.60 7.67
C GLY A 183 16.07 -1.26 7.08
N ILE A 184 16.18 -0.20 7.89
CA ILE A 184 15.76 1.16 7.49
C ILE A 184 16.54 1.69 6.27
N SER A 185 17.76 1.18 6.06
CA SER A 185 18.63 1.53 4.94
C SER A 185 18.54 0.53 3.77
N CYS A 186 17.74 -0.53 3.88
CA CYS A 186 17.59 -1.56 2.85
C CYS A 186 18.93 -2.16 2.36
N ASP A 187 19.88 -2.34 3.27
CA ASP A 187 21.24 -2.79 2.97
C ASP A 187 21.58 -4.14 3.61
N ILE A 188 20.76 -4.62 4.55
CA ILE A 188 20.96 -5.91 5.21
C ILE A 188 20.25 -7.01 4.44
N SER A 189 20.98 -8.03 4.00
CA SER A 189 20.40 -9.14 3.24
C SER A 189 19.54 -10.04 4.12
N CYS A 190 18.37 -10.46 3.62
CA CYS A 190 17.56 -11.49 4.26
C CYS A 190 18.35 -12.81 4.38
N PRO A 191 18.08 -13.63 5.42
CA PRO A 191 18.69 -14.95 5.54
C PRO A 191 18.53 -15.79 4.27
N ASN A 192 19.58 -16.54 3.92
CA ASN A 192 19.67 -17.19 2.62
C ASN A 192 18.58 -18.22 2.34
N ASN A 193 18.06 -18.85 3.38
CA ASN A 193 17.07 -19.92 3.27
C ASN A 193 15.64 -19.42 3.55
N CYS A 194 15.43 -18.11 3.66
CA CYS A 194 14.08 -17.56 3.61
C CYS A 194 13.46 -17.89 2.24
N ARG A 195 12.22 -18.38 2.24
CA ARG A 195 11.45 -18.62 1.02
C ARG A 195 11.31 -17.31 0.23
N TYR A 196 11.52 -17.38 -1.09
CA TYR A 196 11.54 -16.22 -1.99
C TYR A 196 12.56 -15.12 -1.62
N LYS A 197 13.53 -15.40 -0.74
CA LYS A 197 14.44 -14.41 -0.15
C LYS A 197 13.72 -13.25 0.54
N THR A 198 12.46 -13.41 0.96
CA THR A 198 11.72 -12.36 1.66
C THR A 198 11.83 -12.52 3.17
N CYS A 199 11.81 -11.40 3.89
CA CYS A 199 11.90 -11.38 5.34
C CYS A 199 11.24 -10.13 5.90
N HIS A 200 10.91 -10.17 7.19
CA HIS A 200 10.29 -9.04 7.88
C HIS A 200 11.22 -7.82 7.84
N ILE A 201 10.70 -6.74 7.26
CA ILE A 201 11.53 -5.60 6.84
C ILE A 201 12.27 -4.91 8.00
N LYS A 202 11.75 -5.00 9.24
CA LYS A 202 12.40 -4.37 10.41
C LYS A 202 13.46 -5.26 11.08
N ASN A 203 13.30 -6.58 11.07
CA ASN A 203 14.08 -7.47 11.94
C ASN A 203 14.71 -8.68 11.23
N GLY A 204 14.46 -8.87 9.94
CA GLY A 204 15.10 -9.90 9.11
C GLY A 204 14.58 -11.32 9.32
N THR A 205 13.54 -11.53 10.13
CA THR A 205 12.94 -12.87 10.32
C THR A 205 12.25 -13.35 9.05
N CYS A 206 12.42 -14.63 8.70
CA CYS A 206 11.80 -15.21 7.52
C CYS A 206 10.31 -15.45 7.76
N PHE A 207 9.45 -15.14 6.79
CA PHE A 207 8.02 -15.52 6.85
C PHE A 207 7.81 -17.03 6.65
N ALA A 208 8.70 -17.66 5.90
CA ALA A 208 8.75 -19.10 5.70
C ALA A 208 10.17 -19.52 5.30
N CYS A 209 10.53 -20.77 5.56
CA CYS A 209 11.78 -21.37 5.10
C CYS A 209 11.59 -22.15 3.80
N VAL A 210 12.66 -22.29 3.02
CA VAL A 210 12.73 -23.31 1.97
C VAL A 210 12.74 -24.71 2.60
N ALA A 211 12.30 -25.73 1.85
CA ALA A 211 12.21 -27.10 2.36
C ALA A 211 13.56 -27.59 2.90
N GLY A 212 13.55 -28.28 4.05
CA GLY A 212 14.75 -28.74 4.74
C GLY A 212 15.38 -27.72 5.67
N TYR A 213 14.83 -26.51 5.82
CA TYR A 213 15.29 -25.54 6.81
C TYR A 213 14.19 -25.13 7.77
N MET A 214 14.56 -24.81 9.01
CA MET A 214 13.67 -24.39 10.08
C MET A 214 14.26 -23.27 10.94
N GLY A 215 13.44 -22.75 11.85
CA GLY A 215 13.77 -21.63 12.74
C GLY A 215 13.45 -20.26 12.13
N THR A 216 13.46 -19.23 12.97
CA THR A 216 13.04 -17.86 12.60
C THR A 216 13.90 -17.22 11.50
N PHE A 217 15.15 -17.66 11.35
CA PHE A 217 16.08 -17.21 10.33
C PHE A 217 16.48 -18.32 9.35
N CYS A 218 15.79 -19.47 9.37
CA CYS A 218 16.04 -20.61 8.48
C CYS A 218 17.50 -21.11 8.49
N LYS A 219 18.12 -21.22 9.67
CA LYS A 219 19.54 -21.59 9.83
C LYS A 219 19.79 -23.07 10.10
N THR A 220 18.80 -23.80 10.59
CA THR A 220 18.92 -25.23 10.95
C THR A 220 18.25 -26.09 9.89
N GLY A 221 18.87 -27.20 9.51
CA GLY A 221 18.35 -28.19 8.57
C GLY A 221 18.88 -29.58 8.85
#